data_AF-A0A8I0LAY0-F1
#
_entry.id   AF-A0A8I0LAY0-F1
#
_cell.length_a   1.000
_cell.length_b   1.000
_cell.length_c   1.000
_cell.angle_alpha   90.00
_cell.angle_beta   90.00
_cell.angle_gamma   90.00
#
_symmetry.space_group_name_H-M   'P 1'
#
loop_
_entity.id
_entity.type
_entity.pdbx_description
1 polymer ?
#
loop_
_entity_poly.entity_id
_entity_poly.type
_entity_poly.pdbx_seq_one_letter_code
_entity_poly.pdbx_strand_id
1 'polypeptide(L)'
;IFTSPDGEQFDQPMANSLSLAKNLIILCGHFKGIDYRIREHFITKEISIGDYVLTGGELAAAVIADAVVRIIPGVISDEQSALSDSFQDNL
;
A
#
# COMPACT_ATOMS: atom_id res chain seq x y z
N ILE A 1 -3.30 7.17 -4.03
CA ILE A 1 -3.62 5.73 -3.83
C ILE A 1 -5.00 5.64 -3.21
N PHE A 2 -5.90 4.85 -3.78
CA PHE A 2 -7.20 4.54 -3.18
C PHE A 2 -7.17 3.10 -2.66
N THR A 3 -7.55 2.90 -1.40
CA THR A 3 -7.68 1.55 -0.83
C THR A 3 -9.03 0.96 -1.25
N SER A 4 -9.01 -0.08 -2.08
CA SER A 4 -10.23 -0.67 -2.64
C SER A 4 -10.05 -2.18 -2.83
N PRO A 5 -11.04 -3.02 -2.50
CA PRO A 5 -10.92 -4.47 -2.64
C PRO A 5 -10.83 -4.94 -4.11
N ASP A 6 -11.31 -4.14 -5.06
CA ASP A 6 -11.19 -4.34 -6.51
C ASP A 6 -9.89 -3.75 -7.12
N GLY A 7 -8.99 -3.22 -6.28
CA GLY A 7 -7.69 -2.72 -6.69
C GLY A 7 -6.66 -3.83 -6.95
N GLU A 8 -5.48 -3.44 -7.41
CA GLU A 8 -4.34 -4.35 -7.56
C GLU A 8 -3.90 -4.88 -6.19
N GLN A 9 -3.66 -6.18 -6.08
CA GLN A 9 -3.26 -6.78 -4.82
C GLN A 9 -1.87 -6.27 -4.41
N PHE A 10 -1.77 -5.80 -3.17
CA PHE A 10 -0.54 -5.27 -2.59
C PHE A 10 0.48 -6.39 -2.36
N ASP A 11 1.71 -6.16 -2.81
CA ASP A 11 2.83 -7.08 -2.66
C ASP A 11 4.13 -6.32 -2.31
N GLN A 12 5.17 -7.11 -2.02
CA GLN A 12 6.48 -6.56 -1.62
C GLN A 12 7.15 -5.73 -2.74
N PRO A 13 7.15 -6.16 -4.02
CA PRO A 13 7.61 -5.31 -5.13
C PRO A 13 6.89 -3.96 -5.24
N MET A 14 5.59 -3.92 -4.99
CA MET A 14 4.83 -2.67 -4.94
C MET A 14 5.26 -1.80 -3.76
N ALA A 15 5.46 -2.38 -2.56
CA ALA A 15 5.99 -1.65 -1.41
C ALA A 15 7.38 -1.03 -1.71
N ASN A 16 8.27 -1.81 -2.34
CA ASN A 16 9.59 -1.35 -2.79
C ASN A 16 9.47 -0.19 -3.80
N SER A 17 8.51 -0.24 -4.71
CA SER A 17 8.29 0.83 -5.70
C SER A 17 7.73 2.09 -5.04
N LEU A 18 6.80 1.94 -4.09
CA LEU A 18 6.19 3.05 -3.37
C LEU A 18 7.17 3.73 -2.40
N SER A 19 8.16 3.02 -1.84
CA SER A 19 9.18 3.61 -0.95
C SER A 19 10.12 4.59 -1.67
N LEU A 20 10.21 4.51 -3.00
CA LEU A 20 10.95 5.46 -3.83
C LEU A 20 10.17 6.76 -4.09
N ALA A 21 8.88 6.82 -3.76
CA ALA A 21 8.07 8.00 -3.95
C ALA A 21 8.38 9.06 -2.87
N LYS A 22 8.49 10.32 -3.28
CA LYS A 22 8.72 11.44 -2.33
C LYS A 22 7.52 11.73 -1.43
N ASN A 23 6.31 11.57 -1.97
CA ASN A 23 5.06 11.84 -1.27
C ASN A 23 4.02 10.82 -1.70
N LEU A 24 3.28 10.29 -0.72
CA LEU A 24 2.15 9.41 -0.94
C LEU A 24 0.92 10.00 -0.25
N ILE A 25 -0.21 10.01 -0.96
CA ILE A 25 -1.52 10.32 -0.41
C ILE A 25 -2.37 9.07 -0.55
N ILE A 26 -2.87 8.57 0.58
CA ILE A 26 -3.76 7.40 0.64
C ILE A 26 -5.16 7.89 0.99
N LEU A 27 -6.10 7.63 0.08
CA LEU A 27 -7.52 7.86 0.29
C LEU A 27 -8.14 6.58 0.83
N CYS A 28 -8.58 6.63 2.09
CA CYS A 28 -9.29 5.54 2.74
C CYS A 28 -10.76 5.57 2.31
N GLY A 29 -11.20 4.53 1.59
CA GLY A 29 -12.62 4.33 1.31
C GLY A 29 -13.37 3.95 2.58
N HIS A 30 -14.63 4.37 2.72
CA HIS A 30 -15.50 3.92 3.80
C HIS A 30 -16.87 3.54 3.21
N PHE A 31 -17.56 2.57 3.80
CA PHE A 31 -18.86 2.06 3.35
C PHE A 31 -18.86 1.53 1.90
N LYS A 32 -19.64 2.14 0.99
CA LYS A 32 -19.87 1.69 -0.40
C LYS A 32 -18.79 2.18 -1.38
N GLY A 33 -17.72 2.79 -0.88
CA GLY A 33 -16.66 3.38 -1.68
C GLY A 33 -16.84 4.88 -1.91
N ILE A 34 -16.12 5.39 -2.90
CA ILE A 34 -16.15 6.81 -3.29
C ILE A 34 -16.86 7.00 -4.62
N ASP A 35 -17.25 8.23 -4.92
CA ASP A 35 -17.81 8.58 -6.23
C ASP A 35 -16.83 8.21 -7.35
N TYR A 36 -17.33 7.58 -8.41
CA TYR A 36 -16.51 7.10 -9.53
C TYR A 36 -15.72 8.23 -10.21
N ARG A 37 -16.25 9.46 -10.23
CA ARG A 37 -15.53 10.63 -10.77
C ARG A 37 -14.27 10.94 -9.98
N ILE A 38 -14.25 10.65 -8.68
CA ILE A 38 -13.04 10.80 -7.86
C ILE A 38 -12.01 9.75 -8.26
N ARG A 39 -12.45 8.49 -8.46
CA ARG A 39 -11.59 7.40 -8.95
C ARG A 39 -10.95 7.78 -10.29
N GLU A 40 -11.74 8.27 -11.24
CA GLU A 40 -11.26 8.61 -12.58
C GLU A 40 -10.30 9.82 -12.60
N HIS A 41 -10.59 10.88 -11.83
CA HIS A 41 -9.85 12.14 -11.96
C HIS A 41 -8.66 12.31 -11.01
N PHE A 42 -8.67 11.66 -9.84
CA PHE A 42 -7.67 11.91 -8.79
C PHE A 42 -6.89 10.67 -8.37
N ILE A 43 -7.41 9.47 -8.61
CA ILE A 43 -6.77 8.25 -8.14
C ILE A 43 -5.75 7.76 -9.16
N THR A 44 -4.49 7.71 -8.73
CA THR A 44 -3.37 7.26 -9.55
C THR A 44 -3.08 5.76 -9.45
N LYS A 45 -3.58 5.12 -8.39
CA LYS A 45 -3.43 3.68 -8.14
C LYS A 45 -4.52 3.23 -7.18
N GLU A 46 -5.07 2.06 -7.44
CA GLU A 46 -6.03 1.38 -6.58
C GLU A 46 -5.37 0.13 -6.02
N ILE A 47 -5.42 -0.04 -4.69
CA ILE A 47 -4.71 -1.11 -4.00
C ILE A 47 -5.67 -1.87 -3.10
N SER A 48 -5.67 -3.20 -3.24
CA SER A 48 -6.29 -4.15 -2.34
C SER A 48 -5.23 -4.79 -1.44
N ILE A 49 -5.52 -5.03 -0.17
CA ILE A 49 -4.63 -5.76 0.74
C ILE A 49 -5.04 -7.24 0.90
N GLY A 50 -5.95 -7.72 0.06
CA GLY A 50 -6.33 -9.13 -0.04
C GLY A 50 -7.81 -9.35 -0.35
N ASP A 51 -8.16 -10.61 -0.56
CA ASP A 51 -9.49 -11.06 -1.00
C ASP A 51 -10.51 -11.13 0.16
N TYR A 52 -10.72 -9.99 0.81
CA TYR A 52 -11.69 -9.82 1.90
C TYR A 52 -12.15 -8.36 1.98
N VAL A 53 -13.23 -8.11 2.71
CA VAL A 53 -13.83 -6.77 2.84
C VAL A 53 -13.63 -6.25 4.25
N LEU A 54 -13.12 -5.03 4.36
CA LEU A 54 -13.03 -4.27 5.60
C LEU A 54 -14.13 -3.19 5.65
N THR A 55 -14.45 -2.71 6.85
CA THR A 55 -15.42 -1.61 7.04
C THR A 55 -14.94 -0.28 6.46
N GLY A 56 -13.62 -0.11 6.37
CA GLY A 56 -12.95 1.07 5.86
C GLY A 56 -11.51 0.79 5.46
N GLY A 57 -10.93 1.75 4.74
CA GLY A 57 -9.59 1.68 4.18
C GLY A 57 -8.47 2.04 5.15
N GLU A 58 -8.78 2.44 6.37
CA GLU A 58 -7.80 2.95 7.35
C GLU A 58 -6.76 1.88 7.71
N LEU A 59 -7.20 0.63 7.92
CA LEU A 59 -6.29 -0.49 8.19
C LEU A 59 -5.45 -0.83 6.95
N ALA A 60 -6.04 -0.80 5.76
CA ALA A 60 -5.30 -1.01 4.52
C ALA A 60 -4.23 0.06 4.32
N ALA A 61 -4.56 1.32 4.59
CA ALA A 61 -3.62 2.43 4.55
C ALA A 61 -2.48 2.26 5.56
N ALA A 62 -2.79 1.82 6.79
CA ALA A 62 -1.79 1.54 7.82
C ALA A 62 -0.84 0.39 7.41
N VAL A 63 -1.38 -0.70 6.84
CA VAL A 63 -0.59 -1.84 6.34
C VAL A 63 0.35 -1.40 5.21
N ILE A 64 -0.17 -0.65 4.23
CA ILE A 64 0.64 -0.12 3.12
C ILE A 64 1.73 0.81 3.67
N ALA A 65 1.38 1.71 4.59
CA ALA A 65 2.34 2.64 5.17
C ALA A 65 3.45 1.91 5.95
N ASP A 66 3.09 0.92 6.77
CA ASP A 66 4.05 0.11 7.54
C ASP A 66 5.03 -0.60 6.61
N ALA A 67 4.52 -1.32 5.60
CA ALA A 67 5.34 -2.04 4.64
C ALA A 67 6.29 -1.12 3.86
N VAL A 68 5.81 0.06 3.44
CA VAL A 68 6.60 1.04 2.68
C VAL A 68 7.67 1.71 3.56
N VAL A 69 7.28 2.20 4.74
CA VAL A 69 8.17 2.95 5.65
C VAL A 69 9.30 2.06 6.15
N ARG A 70 9.01 0.78 6.39
CA ARG A 70 9.99 -0.22 6.81
C ARG A 70 11.20 -0.31 5.88
N ILE A 71 11.03 -0.10 4.57
CA ILE A 71 12.09 -0.26 3.57
C ILE A 71 12.96 1.02 3.43
N ILE A 72 12.52 2.13 4.04
CA ILE A 72 13.24 3.40 3.94
C ILE A 72 14.57 3.31 4.73
N PRO A 73 15.72 3.65 4.11
CA PRO A 73 17.02 3.60 4.79
C PRO A 73 17.02 4.39 6.11
N GLY A 74 17.60 3.78 7.15
CA GLY A 74 17.65 4.35 8.49
C GLY A 74 16.37 4.24 9.35
N VAL A 75 15.28 3.65 8.87
CA VAL A 75 14.09 3.38 9.71
C VAL A 75 14.29 2.15 10.59
N ILE A 76 14.79 1.05 10.03
CA ILE A 76 15.17 -0.14 10.80
C ILE A 76 16.66 -0.11 11.07
N SER A 77 17.06 -0.54 12.28
CA SER A 77 18.47 -0.62 12.68
C SER A 77 19.30 -1.65 11.90
N ASP A 78 18.65 -2.66 11.33
CA ASP A 78 19.30 -3.72 10.55
C ASP A 78 18.71 -3.74 9.13
N GLU A 79 19.31 -2.96 8.23
CA GLU A 79 18.87 -2.84 6.83
C GLU A 79 18.99 -4.17 6.06
N GLN A 80 19.94 -5.03 6.44
CA GLN A 80 20.10 -6.34 5.81
C GLN A 80 18.90 -7.24 6.12
N SER A 81 18.34 -7.15 7.33
CA SER A 81 17.13 -7.88 7.70
C SER A 81 15.92 -7.51 6.84
N ALA A 82 15.81 -6.27 6.38
CA ALA A 82 14.70 -5.87 5.49
C ALA A 82 14.84 -6.42 4.07
N LEU A 83 16.08 -6.58 3.62
CA LEU A 83 16.42 -7.05 2.27
C LEU A 83 16.45 -8.58 2.16
N SER A 84 16.66 -9.29 3.28
CA SER A 84 16.67 -10.76 3.32
C SER A 84 15.31 -11.39 3.68
N ASP A 85 14.25 -10.58 3.76
CA ASP A 85 12.93 -11.05 4.15
C ASP A 85 12.22 -11.82 3.03
N SER A 86 11.22 -12.60 3.43
CA SER A 86 10.28 -13.25 2.50
C SER A 86 9.77 -12.25 1.47
N PHE A 87 9.60 -12.73 0.23
CA PHE A 87 9.08 -11.96 -0.91
C PHE A 87 9.99 -10.84 -1.46
N GLN A 88 11.22 -10.64 -0.96
CA GLN A 88 12.21 -9.74 -1.59
C GLN A 88 12.89 -10.39 -2.81
N ASP A 89 13.22 -11.68 -2.70
CA ASP A 89 13.93 -12.45 -3.74
C ASP A 89 13.04 -13.53 -4.40
N ASN A 90 11.72 -13.36 -4.39
CA ASN A 90 10.73 -14.39 -4.78
C ASN A 90 10.87 -15.72 -4.01
N LEU A 91 11.34 -15.65 -2.76
CA LEU A 91 11.46 -16.75 -1.80
C LEU A 91 10.39 -16.66 -0.70
#